data_AF-A0A8J4FB62-F1
#
_entry.id   AF-A0A8J4FB62-F1
#
_cell.length_a   1.000
_cell.length_b   1.000
_cell.length_c   1.000
_cell.angle_alpha   90.00
_cell.angle_beta   90.00
_cell.angle_gamma   90.00
#
_symmetry.space_group_name_H-M   'P 1'
#
loop_
_entity.id
_entity.type
_entity.pdbx_description
1 polymer ?
#
loop_
_entity_poly.entity_id
_entity_poly.type
_entity_poly.pdbx_seq_one_letter_code
_entity_poly.pdbx_strand_id
1 'polypeptide(L)'
;MVDDVFFILRKVGLRALAAGQFQATAALLAELNNVLANQFRNALQAKLSVGPAKALAALPAQLAGAGVDVQGSPSLNDMMVAINNTDVAADYANRLRSEMETHINGLLASASDREKARSVLSDLAKTGTDFRSMAARGLEALAEGLLPRMRTLLDEVAAMSYSLTEADYSALEAEGGWAGRLVLALSGLASLLRPLLTTSNWEVLFGSLLDKLSARLEGLLGRKSFNQLGGLQLDREVRLLISGLGDLTGRTVRDRLARLSQMAVLLGLESVEELLDYWDGPGGGGAGGGGSSSGGVGGEGGGGGGSGVINWRLSPAEVRAVLVLRTDWGREAIMALPL
;
A
#
# COMPACT_ATOMS: atom_id res chain seq x y z
N MET A 1 -12.51 -8.34 -23.88
CA MET A 1 -11.63 -9.53 -23.77
C MET A 1 -11.95 -10.37 -22.54
N VAL A 2 -11.73 -9.88 -21.31
CA VAL A 2 -12.04 -10.67 -20.10
C VAL A 2 -13.53 -11.04 -20.05
N ASP A 3 -14.40 -10.05 -20.30
CA ASP A 3 -15.85 -10.27 -20.36
C ASP A 3 -16.23 -11.34 -21.38
N ASP A 4 -15.67 -11.28 -22.59
CA ASP A 4 -15.98 -12.24 -23.66
C ASP A 4 -15.54 -13.66 -23.30
N VAL A 5 -14.33 -13.82 -22.76
CA VAL A 5 -13.80 -15.11 -22.31
C VAL A 5 -14.71 -15.70 -21.24
N PHE A 6 -15.00 -14.96 -20.17
CA PHE A 6 -15.82 -15.45 -19.08
C PHE A 6 -17.29 -15.65 -19.49
N PHE A 7 -17.82 -14.86 -20.41
CA PHE A 7 -19.15 -15.06 -20.98
C PHE A 7 -19.25 -16.38 -21.74
N ILE A 8 -18.25 -16.71 -22.57
CA ILE A 8 -18.18 -17.97 -23.31
C ILE A 8 -18.06 -19.14 -22.33
N LEU A 9 -17.11 -19.07 -21.38
CA LEU A 9 -16.90 -20.14 -20.39
C LEU A 9 -18.14 -20.37 -19.54
N ARG A 10 -18.84 -19.31 -19.13
CA ARG A 10 -20.12 -19.38 -18.43
C ARG A 10 -21.18 -20.11 -19.26
N LYS A 11 -21.37 -19.73 -20.52
CA LYS A 11 -22.35 -20.40 -21.41
C LYS A 11 -22.02 -21.88 -21.60
N VAL A 12 -20.76 -22.22 -21.78
CA VAL A 12 -20.31 -23.61 -21.94
C VAL A 12 -20.55 -24.41 -20.66
N GLY A 13 -20.16 -23.87 -19.50
CA GLY A 13 -20.38 -24.51 -18.20
C GLY A 13 -21.86 -24.75 -17.88
N LEU A 14 -22.72 -23.75 -18.11
CA LEU A 14 -24.16 -23.90 -17.87
C LEU A 14 -24.81 -24.95 -18.79
N ARG A 15 -24.40 -25.01 -20.06
CA ARG A 15 -24.86 -26.07 -20.99
C ARG A 15 -24.39 -27.45 -20.56
N ALA A 16 -23.16 -27.58 -20.07
CA ALA A 16 -22.61 -28.83 -19.56
C ALA A 16 -23.38 -29.35 -18.35
N LEU A 17 -23.80 -28.45 -17.45
CA LEU A 17 -24.64 -28.78 -16.30
C LEU A 17 -26.07 -29.14 -16.73
N ALA A 18 -26.65 -28.40 -17.69
CA ALA A 18 -28.00 -28.63 -18.18
C ALA A 18 -28.16 -30.00 -18.89
N ALA A 19 -27.05 -30.60 -19.36
CA ALA A 19 -27.07 -31.96 -19.91
C ALA A 19 -27.39 -33.04 -18.86
N GLY A 20 -27.27 -32.73 -17.56
CA GLY A 20 -27.61 -33.64 -16.44
C GLY A 20 -26.72 -34.88 -16.31
N GLN A 21 -25.69 -35.01 -17.15
CA GLN A 21 -24.77 -36.14 -17.16
C GLN A 21 -23.44 -35.77 -16.51
N PHE A 22 -23.13 -36.39 -15.37
CA PHE A 22 -21.93 -36.10 -14.60
C PHE A 22 -20.63 -36.18 -15.41
N GLN A 23 -20.47 -37.19 -16.27
CA GLN A 23 -19.23 -37.35 -17.06
C GLN A 23 -18.98 -36.18 -18.02
N ALA A 24 -20.03 -35.73 -18.72
CA ALA A 24 -19.95 -34.56 -19.61
C ALA A 24 -19.69 -33.27 -18.81
N THR A 25 -20.36 -33.11 -17.67
CA THR A 25 -20.13 -31.98 -16.76
C THR A 25 -18.69 -31.95 -16.25
N ALA A 26 -18.18 -33.06 -15.71
CA ALA A 26 -16.85 -33.14 -15.15
C ALA A 26 -15.76 -32.86 -16.20
N ALA A 27 -15.88 -33.45 -17.40
CA ALA A 27 -14.94 -33.22 -18.49
C ALA A 27 -14.92 -31.74 -18.93
N LEU A 28 -16.08 -31.11 -19.10
CA LEU A 28 -16.17 -29.71 -19.52
C LEU A 28 -15.74 -28.73 -18.44
N LEU A 29 -16.04 -28.99 -17.17
CA LEU A 29 -15.55 -28.17 -16.06
C LEU A 29 -14.03 -28.27 -15.90
N ALA A 30 -13.45 -29.46 -16.10
CA ALA A 30 -12.01 -29.64 -16.11
C ALA A 30 -11.35 -28.89 -17.28
N GLU A 31 -11.93 -28.95 -18.48
CA GLU A 31 -11.39 -28.22 -19.63
C GLU A 31 -11.53 -26.70 -19.47
N LEU A 32 -12.63 -26.22 -18.90
CA LEU A 32 -12.81 -24.81 -18.55
C LEU A 32 -11.70 -24.35 -17.59
N ASN A 33 -11.43 -25.14 -16.54
CA ASN A 33 -10.36 -24.84 -15.61
C ASN A 33 -8.98 -24.87 -16.31
N ASN A 34 -8.74 -25.84 -17.19
CA ASN A 34 -7.51 -25.92 -17.99
C ASN A 34 -7.30 -24.66 -18.87
N VAL A 35 -8.34 -24.20 -19.56
CA VAL A 35 -8.29 -22.98 -20.38
C VAL A 35 -7.93 -21.77 -19.51
N LEU A 36 -8.52 -21.62 -18.33
CA LEU A 36 -8.21 -20.49 -17.43
C LEU A 36 -6.82 -20.62 -16.80
N ALA A 37 -6.53 -21.75 -16.18
CA ALA A 37 -5.31 -22.00 -15.42
C ALA A 37 -4.05 -22.06 -16.31
N ASN A 38 -4.19 -22.38 -17.59
CA ASN A 38 -3.06 -22.49 -18.51
C ASN A 38 -3.11 -21.45 -19.62
N GLN A 39 -4.03 -21.58 -20.58
CA GLN A 39 -3.99 -20.76 -21.80
C GLN A 39 -4.17 -19.26 -21.49
N PHE A 40 -5.22 -18.93 -20.76
CA PHE A 40 -5.54 -17.55 -20.40
C PHE A 40 -4.51 -16.98 -19.42
N ARG A 41 -4.13 -17.74 -18.39
CA ARG A 41 -3.07 -17.35 -17.45
C ARG A 41 -1.76 -17.04 -18.16
N ASN A 42 -1.31 -17.90 -19.06
CA ASN A 42 -0.05 -17.70 -19.80
C ASN A 42 -0.13 -16.46 -20.70
N ALA A 43 -1.26 -16.20 -21.35
CA ALA A 43 -1.46 -15.01 -22.15
C ALA A 43 -1.39 -13.72 -21.32
N LEU A 44 -2.03 -13.70 -20.13
CA LEU A 44 -1.93 -12.58 -19.19
C LEU A 44 -0.49 -12.41 -18.66
N GLN A 45 0.16 -13.52 -18.29
CA GLN A 45 1.53 -13.51 -17.78
C GLN A 45 2.52 -12.97 -18.81
N ALA A 46 2.38 -13.34 -20.08
CA ALA A 46 3.23 -12.82 -21.16
C ALA A 46 3.15 -11.28 -21.25
N LYS A 47 1.93 -10.71 -21.16
CA LYS A 47 1.74 -9.25 -21.14
C LYS A 47 2.38 -8.60 -19.91
N LEU A 48 2.21 -9.19 -18.72
CA LEU A 48 2.73 -8.65 -17.46
C LEU A 48 4.25 -8.77 -17.31
N SER A 49 4.90 -9.73 -17.97
CA SER A 49 6.34 -9.97 -17.80
C SER A 49 7.23 -8.86 -18.40
N VAL A 50 6.83 -8.28 -19.53
CA VAL A 50 7.58 -7.22 -20.24
C VAL A 50 6.98 -5.83 -20.02
N GLY A 51 5.71 -5.78 -19.59
CA GLY A 51 4.94 -4.55 -19.49
C GLY A 51 5.47 -3.50 -18.51
N PRO A 52 5.94 -3.83 -17.28
CA PRO A 52 6.42 -2.83 -16.32
C PRO A 52 7.56 -1.98 -16.89
N ALA A 53 8.58 -2.61 -17.47
CA ALA A 53 9.73 -1.89 -18.04
C ALA A 53 9.31 -0.95 -19.17
N LYS A 54 8.42 -1.39 -20.07
CA LYS A 54 7.90 -0.57 -21.19
C LYS A 54 6.99 0.56 -20.71
N ALA A 55 6.18 0.34 -19.68
CA ALA A 55 5.34 1.34 -19.08
C ALA A 55 6.16 2.43 -18.39
N LEU A 56 7.18 2.03 -17.61
CA LEU A 56 8.09 2.94 -16.91
C LEU A 56 8.95 3.76 -17.88
N ALA A 57 9.34 3.18 -19.02
CA ALA A 57 10.06 3.89 -20.07
C ALA A 57 9.24 5.00 -20.73
N ALA A 58 7.91 4.90 -20.69
CA ALA A 58 7.02 5.93 -21.19
C ALA A 58 6.71 7.05 -20.17
N LEU A 59 7.11 6.87 -18.92
CA LEU A 59 7.01 7.90 -17.90
C LEU A 59 8.26 8.81 -17.94
N PRO A 60 8.13 10.09 -17.55
CA PRO A 60 9.25 11.00 -17.41
C PRO A 60 10.35 10.42 -16.53
N ALA A 61 11.60 10.80 -16.81
CA ALA A 61 12.74 10.29 -16.05
C ALA A 61 12.74 10.72 -14.58
N GLN A 62 12.15 11.88 -14.29
CA GLN A 62 11.91 12.42 -12.96
C GLN A 62 10.45 12.85 -12.85
N LEU A 63 9.83 12.58 -11.70
CA LEU A 63 8.44 12.97 -11.43
C LEU A 63 8.31 14.40 -10.90
N ALA A 64 9.41 15.02 -10.44
CA ALA A 64 9.42 16.39 -9.95
C ALA A 64 9.51 17.40 -11.09
N GLY A 65 8.62 18.40 -11.10
CA GLY A 65 8.70 19.57 -11.99
C GLY A 65 8.20 19.39 -13.43
N ALA A 66 7.76 18.19 -13.81
CA ALA A 66 7.11 17.98 -15.10
C ALA A 66 5.61 18.25 -14.99
N GLY A 67 5.12 19.28 -15.69
CA GLY A 67 3.75 19.25 -16.18
C GLY A 67 3.64 18.02 -17.06
N VAL A 68 3.09 16.94 -16.51
CA VAL A 68 3.16 15.64 -17.16
C VAL A 68 2.15 15.60 -18.30
N ASP A 69 2.52 16.15 -19.45
CA ASP A 69 1.85 15.89 -20.74
C ASP A 69 2.16 14.45 -21.19
N VAL A 70 1.82 13.47 -20.36
CA VAL A 70 1.77 12.04 -20.73
C VAL A 70 0.35 11.76 -21.19
N GLN A 71 -0.14 12.56 -22.14
CA GLN A 71 -1.35 12.20 -22.85
C GLN A 71 -1.04 11.01 -23.76
N GLY A 72 -1.43 9.82 -23.31
CA GLY A 72 -1.68 8.67 -24.18
C GLY A 72 -0.47 7.83 -24.58
N SER A 73 0.43 7.48 -23.66
CA SER A 73 1.39 6.41 -23.97
C SER A 73 0.65 5.07 -24.14
N PRO A 74 0.72 4.42 -25.32
CA PRO A 74 0.08 3.14 -25.55
C PRO A 74 0.66 2.05 -24.64
N SER A 75 1.97 2.07 -24.38
CA SER A 75 2.62 1.06 -23.54
C SER A 75 2.22 1.17 -22.07
N LEU A 76 1.95 2.38 -21.58
CA LEU A 76 1.43 2.60 -20.25
C LEU A 76 0.00 2.08 -20.13
N ASN A 77 -0.86 2.46 -21.10
CA ASN A 77 -2.25 2.03 -21.14
C ASN A 77 -2.37 0.50 -21.24
N ASP A 78 -1.63 -0.12 -22.15
CA ASP A 78 -1.61 -1.58 -22.35
C ASP A 78 -1.24 -2.33 -21.07
N MET A 79 -0.27 -1.81 -20.29
CA MET A 79 0.12 -2.41 -19.03
C MET A 79 -0.97 -2.25 -17.95
N MET A 80 -1.54 -1.07 -17.79
CA MET A 80 -2.61 -0.85 -16.80
C MET A 80 -3.84 -1.69 -17.11
N VAL A 81 -4.22 -1.77 -18.39
CA VAL A 81 -5.32 -2.63 -18.87
C VAL A 81 -5.00 -4.10 -18.63
N ALA A 82 -3.77 -4.55 -18.85
CA ALA A 82 -3.37 -5.93 -18.56
C ALA A 82 -3.48 -6.26 -17.07
N ILE A 83 -3.07 -5.37 -16.18
CA ILE A 83 -3.21 -5.56 -14.73
C ILE A 83 -4.69 -5.59 -14.34
N ASN A 84 -5.49 -4.61 -14.78
CA ASN A 84 -6.93 -4.57 -14.50
C ASN A 84 -7.63 -5.84 -14.96
N ASN A 85 -7.34 -6.27 -16.19
CA ASN A 85 -7.91 -7.50 -16.73
C ASN A 85 -7.52 -8.74 -15.93
N THR A 86 -6.29 -8.78 -15.42
CA THR A 86 -5.81 -9.89 -14.60
C THR A 86 -6.51 -9.90 -13.22
N ASP A 87 -6.66 -8.76 -12.57
CA ASP A 87 -7.36 -8.67 -11.28
C ASP A 87 -8.86 -8.94 -11.43
N VAL A 88 -9.52 -8.37 -12.45
CA VAL A 88 -10.94 -8.62 -12.75
C VAL A 88 -11.19 -10.09 -13.11
N ALA A 89 -10.25 -10.75 -13.80
CA ALA A 89 -10.34 -12.18 -14.07
C ALA A 89 -10.36 -13.02 -12.78
N ALA A 90 -9.71 -12.57 -11.70
CA ALA A 90 -9.77 -13.23 -10.40
C ALA A 90 -11.20 -13.21 -9.82
N ASP A 91 -11.89 -12.06 -9.92
CA ASP A 91 -13.28 -11.93 -9.48
C ASP A 91 -14.21 -12.79 -10.35
N TYR A 92 -14.00 -12.77 -11.66
CA TYR A 92 -14.83 -13.53 -12.59
C TYR A 92 -14.65 -15.04 -12.43
N ALA A 93 -13.44 -15.53 -12.16
CA ALA A 93 -13.19 -16.93 -11.84
C ALA A 93 -13.97 -17.38 -10.59
N ASN A 94 -13.97 -16.54 -9.54
CA ASN A 94 -14.73 -16.82 -8.32
C ASN A 94 -16.26 -16.76 -8.53
N ARG A 95 -16.75 -15.77 -9.29
CA ARG A 95 -18.17 -15.64 -9.64
C ARG A 95 -18.64 -16.84 -10.46
N LEU A 96 -17.86 -17.22 -11.47
CA LEU A 96 -18.13 -18.38 -12.32
C LEU A 96 -18.21 -19.67 -11.49
N ARG A 97 -17.27 -19.87 -10.55
CA ARG A 97 -17.30 -21.00 -9.61
C ARG A 97 -18.60 -21.03 -8.81
N SER A 98 -18.92 -19.92 -8.13
CA SER A 98 -20.11 -19.81 -7.27
C SER A 98 -21.41 -20.01 -8.04
N GLU A 99 -21.50 -19.50 -9.27
CA GLU A 99 -22.67 -19.69 -10.12
C GLU A 99 -22.84 -21.17 -10.49
N MET A 100 -21.77 -21.84 -10.93
CA MET A 100 -21.81 -23.27 -11.27
C MET A 100 -22.17 -24.13 -10.05
N GLU A 101 -21.59 -23.85 -8.88
CA GLU A 101 -21.90 -24.54 -7.61
C GLU A 101 -23.38 -24.42 -7.21
N THR A 102 -24.01 -23.29 -7.51
CA THR A 102 -25.44 -23.07 -7.24
C THR A 102 -26.31 -23.96 -8.12
N HIS A 103 -25.96 -24.07 -9.41
CA HIS A 103 -26.70 -24.87 -10.38
C HIS A 103 -26.50 -26.38 -10.22
N ILE A 104 -25.37 -26.83 -9.68
CA ILE A 104 -25.08 -28.26 -9.41
C ILE A 104 -26.21 -28.94 -8.62
N ASN A 105 -26.78 -28.25 -7.63
CA ASN A 105 -27.82 -28.84 -6.77
C ASN A 105 -29.15 -29.11 -7.52
N GLY A 106 -29.47 -28.31 -8.53
CA GLY A 106 -30.72 -28.45 -9.29
C GLY A 106 -30.60 -29.31 -10.54
N LEU A 107 -29.38 -29.59 -11.02
CA LEU A 107 -29.15 -30.21 -12.32
C LEU A 107 -28.51 -31.61 -12.25
N LEU A 108 -27.82 -31.94 -11.16
CA LEU A 108 -27.26 -33.28 -10.95
C LEU A 108 -28.08 -34.05 -9.90
N ALA A 109 -28.59 -35.22 -10.27
CA ALA A 109 -29.48 -36.02 -9.42
C ALA A 109 -28.75 -36.68 -8.22
N SER A 110 -27.53 -37.18 -8.42
CA SER A 110 -26.76 -37.92 -7.42
C SER A 110 -26.00 -37.01 -6.47
N ALA A 111 -26.06 -37.26 -5.16
CA ALA A 111 -25.27 -36.54 -4.17
C ALA A 111 -23.76 -36.70 -4.38
N SER A 112 -23.31 -37.92 -4.70
CA SER A 112 -21.90 -38.21 -5.03
C SER A 112 -21.43 -37.39 -6.25
N ASP A 113 -22.27 -37.29 -7.28
CA ASP A 113 -21.90 -36.57 -8.50
C ASP A 113 -21.83 -35.06 -8.26
N ARG A 114 -22.70 -34.54 -7.38
CA ARG A 114 -22.64 -33.14 -6.90
C ARG A 114 -21.35 -32.86 -6.15
N GLU A 115 -20.90 -33.74 -5.26
CA GLU A 115 -19.63 -33.58 -4.54
C GLU A 115 -18.42 -33.62 -5.49
N LYS A 116 -18.38 -34.58 -6.41
CA LYS A 116 -17.29 -34.66 -7.40
C LYS A 116 -17.24 -33.43 -8.30
N ALA A 117 -18.39 -32.93 -8.75
CA ALA A 117 -18.45 -31.71 -9.56
C ALA A 117 -17.96 -30.48 -8.78
N ARG A 118 -18.32 -30.36 -7.50
CA ARG A 118 -17.79 -29.32 -6.60
C ARG A 118 -16.27 -29.43 -6.41
N SER A 119 -15.74 -30.65 -6.31
CA SER A 119 -14.29 -30.88 -6.23
C SER A 119 -13.56 -30.35 -7.47
N VAL A 120 -14.09 -30.59 -8.68
CA VAL A 120 -13.51 -30.05 -9.93
C VAL A 120 -13.58 -28.53 -9.97
N LEU A 121 -14.66 -27.93 -9.43
CA LEU A 121 -14.80 -26.48 -9.34
C LEU A 121 -13.87 -25.83 -8.31
N SER A 122 -13.36 -26.58 -7.32
CA SER A 122 -12.46 -26.01 -6.31
C SER A 122 -11.16 -25.47 -6.91
N ASP A 123 -10.69 -26.06 -8.03
CA ASP A 123 -9.51 -25.58 -8.74
C ASP A 123 -9.69 -24.19 -9.36
N LEU A 124 -10.92 -23.78 -9.67
CA LEU A 124 -11.20 -22.40 -10.13
C LEU A 124 -10.93 -21.37 -9.03
N ALA A 125 -11.07 -21.74 -7.76
CA ALA A 125 -10.71 -20.87 -6.64
C ALA A 125 -9.20 -20.57 -6.67
N LYS A 126 -8.39 -21.61 -6.87
CA LYS A 126 -6.95 -21.50 -7.00
C LYS A 126 -6.57 -20.65 -8.22
N THR A 127 -7.20 -20.89 -9.36
CA THR A 127 -6.99 -20.07 -10.57
C THR A 127 -7.30 -18.60 -10.32
N GLY A 128 -8.38 -18.30 -9.58
CA GLY A 128 -8.70 -16.93 -9.15
C GLY A 128 -7.62 -16.33 -8.25
N THR A 129 -7.10 -17.08 -7.27
CA THR A 129 -5.99 -16.60 -6.42
C THR A 129 -4.72 -16.35 -7.22
N ASP A 130 -4.40 -17.21 -8.19
CA ASP A 130 -3.22 -17.08 -9.04
C ASP A 130 -3.28 -15.80 -9.89
N PHE A 131 -4.45 -15.48 -10.46
CA PHE A 131 -4.67 -14.21 -11.17
C PHE A 131 -4.47 -13.01 -10.24
N ARG A 132 -5.04 -13.03 -9.04
CA ARG A 132 -4.87 -11.92 -8.09
C ARG A 132 -3.41 -11.72 -7.70
N SER A 133 -2.69 -12.81 -7.42
CA SER A 133 -1.25 -12.75 -7.14
C SER A 133 -0.44 -12.26 -8.34
N MET A 134 -0.82 -12.60 -9.57
CA MET A 134 -0.18 -12.07 -10.78
C MET A 134 -0.37 -10.56 -10.93
N ALA A 135 -1.58 -10.06 -10.74
CA ALA A 135 -1.87 -8.63 -10.79
C ALA A 135 -1.09 -7.87 -9.70
N ALA A 136 -1.10 -8.38 -8.47
CA ALA A 136 -0.35 -7.80 -7.35
C ALA A 136 1.16 -7.72 -7.62
N ARG A 137 1.77 -8.78 -8.16
CA ARG A 137 3.20 -8.77 -8.57
C ARG A 137 3.48 -7.73 -9.67
N GLY A 138 2.56 -7.55 -10.62
CA GLY A 138 2.68 -6.53 -11.65
C GLY A 138 2.66 -5.11 -11.08
N LEU A 139 1.78 -4.85 -10.12
CA LEU A 139 1.68 -3.56 -9.41
C LEU A 139 2.92 -3.30 -8.55
N GLU A 140 3.43 -4.32 -7.86
CA GLU A 140 4.65 -4.19 -7.06
C GLU A 140 5.88 -3.91 -7.92
N ALA A 141 6.01 -4.57 -9.08
CA ALA A 141 7.08 -4.29 -10.03
C ALA A 141 7.02 -2.84 -10.57
N LEU A 142 5.81 -2.29 -10.76
CA LEU A 142 5.64 -0.88 -11.10
C LEU A 142 6.05 0.05 -9.95
N ALA A 143 5.63 -0.24 -8.72
CA ALA A 143 6.01 0.54 -7.54
C ALA A 143 7.53 0.59 -7.36
N GLU A 144 8.21 -0.56 -7.48
CA GLU A 144 9.68 -0.64 -7.46
C GLU A 144 10.34 0.19 -8.56
N GLY A 145 9.80 0.12 -9.77
CA GLY A 145 10.33 0.89 -10.90
C GLY A 145 10.07 2.39 -10.84
N LEU A 146 9.09 2.83 -10.04
CA LEU A 146 8.80 4.25 -9.82
C LEU A 146 9.76 4.88 -8.80
N LEU A 147 10.32 4.12 -7.86
CA LEU A 147 11.25 4.66 -6.85
C LEU A 147 12.45 5.38 -7.46
N PRO A 148 13.18 4.84 -8.47
CA PRO A 148 14.26 5.58 -9.13
C PRO A 148 13.84 6.92 -9.74
N ARG A 149 12.58 7.06 -10.16
CA ARG A 149 12.03 8.31 -10.71
C ARG A 149 11.86 9.41 -9.65
N MET A 150 11.93 9.04 -8.38
CA MET A 150 11.82 9.93 -7.22
C MET A 150 13.19 10.23 -6.60
N ARG A 151 14.28 9.74 -7.20
CA ARG A 151 15.63 9.88 -6.67
C ARG A 151 16.01 11.33 -6.39
N THR A 152 15.72 12.26 -7.30
CA THR A 152 16.06 13.68 -7.10
C THR A 152 15.36 14.29 -5.89
N LEU A 153 14.10 13.92 -5.64
CA LEU A 153 13.39 14.36 -4.42
C LEU A 153 14.02 13.74 -3.17
N LEU A 154 14.39 12.46 -3.22
CA LEU A 154 15.08 11.80 -2.10
C LEU A 154 16.47 12.40 -1.85
N ASP A 155 17.17 12.84 -2.90
CA ASP A 155 18.46 13.53 -2.79
C ASP A 155 18.29 14.91 -2.12
N GLU A 156 17.17 15.62 -2.36
CA GLU A 156 16.84 16.85 -1.61
C GLU A 156 16.64 16.56 -0.12
N VAL A 157 15.91 15.50 0.23
CA VAL A 157 15.78 15.07 1.63
C VAL A 157 17.16 14.78 2.20
N ALA A 158 18.02 14.07 1.46
CA ALA A 158 19.38 13.76 1.89
C ALA A 158 20.24 15.01 2.14
N ALA A 159 20.08 16.06 1.32
CA ALA A 159 20.81 17.32 1.44
C ALA A 159 20.28 18.26 2.56
N MET A 160 19.03 18.08 2.99
CA MET A 160 18.41 18.95 4.00
C MET A 160 19.12 18.92 5.37
N SER A 161 19.38 20.08 5.95
CA SER A 161 19.86 20.21 7.34
C SER A 161 18.67 20.36 8.29
N TYR A 162 18.69 19.67 9.44
CA TYR A 162 17.75 19.88 10.55
C TYR A 162 18.44 20.45 11.80
N SER A 163 19.66 20.98 11.64
CA SER A 163 20.27 21.84 12.65
C SER A 163 19.99 23.28 12.24
N LEU A 164 18.83 23.79 12.65
CA LEU A 164 18.25 25.05 12.13
C LEU A 164 18.45 26.20 13.11
N THR A 165 18.69 27.40 12.59
CA THR A 165 18.49 28.65 13.33
C THR A 165 17.03 29.10 13.24
N GLU A 166 16.60 30.06 14.06
CA GLU A 166 15.26 30.65 13.94
C GLU A 166 15.00 31.26 12.55
N ALA A 167 16.02 31.91 11.98
CA ALA A 167 15.92 32.47 10.63
C ALA A 167 15.74 31.38 9.56
N ASP A 168 16.47 30.26 9.66
CA ASP A 168 16.31 29.13 8.75
C ASP A 168 14.92 28.50 8.88
N TYR A 169 14.47 28.30 10.13
CA TYR A 169 13.15 27.74 10.42
C TYR A 169 12.03 28.58 9.80
N SER A 170 12.06 29.91 10.00
CA SER A 170 11.07 30.82 9.39
C SER A 170 11.13 30.84 7.86
N ALA A 171 12.31 30.74 7.24
CA ALA A 171 12.43 30.70 5.79
C ALA A 171 11.79 29.43 5.19
N LEU A 172 11.95 28.29 5.84
CA LEU A 172 11.40 27.01 5.38
C LEU A 172 9.87 26.93 5.46
N GLU A 173 9.23 27.72 6.32
CA GLU A 173 7.77 27.79 6.40
C GLU A 173 7.13 28.26 5.09
N ALA A 174 7.81 29.13 4.33
CA ALA A 174 7.27 29.75 3.14
C ALA A 174 7.35 28.88 1.87
N GLU A 175 8.27 27.92 1.81
CA GLU A 175 8.64 27.23 0.56
C GLU A 175 8.01 25.84 0.38
N GLY A 176 7.28 25.32 1.38
CA GLY A 176 6.64 23.99 1.35
C GLY A 176 7.61 22.80 1.35
N GLY A 177 8.92 23.04 1.19
CA GLY A 177 10.00 22.09 1.35
C GLY A 177 9.95 20.87 0.42
N TRP A 178 10.74 19.85 0.75
CA TRP A 178 10.77 18.58 0.03
C TRP A 178 9.44 17.83 0.17
N ALA A 179 8.74 17.96 1.31
CA ALA A 179 7.47 17.28 1.57
C ALA A 179 6.37 17.75 0.62
N GLY A 180 6.23 19.06 0.40
CA GLY A 180 5.28 19.62 -0.56
C GLY A 180 5.59 19.19 -2.00
N ARG A 181 6.87 19.18 -2.38
CA ARG A 181 7.30 18.69 -3.71
C ARG A 181 7.04 17.20 -3.91
N LEU A 182 7.20 16.39 -2.85
CA LEU A 182 6.87 14.98 -2.85
C LEU A 182 5.37 14.74 -3.04
N VAL A 183 4.52 15.48 -2.31
CA VAL A 183 3.07 15.45 -2.51
C VAL A 183 2.72 15.82 -3.95
N LEU A 184 3.27 16.91 -4.47
CA LEU A 184 3.00 17.36 -5.83
C LEU A 184 3.39 16.30 -6.89
N ALA A 185 4.55 15.67 -6.74
CA ALA A 185 5.01 14.62 -7.65
C ALA A 185 4.09 13.39 -7.61
N LEU A 186 3.64 12.97 -6.42
CA LEU A 186 2.71 11.86 -6.27
C LEU A 186 1.30 12.20 -6.75
N SER A 187 0.85 13.44 -6.60
CA SER A 187 -0.40 13.94 -7.19
C SER A 187 -0.36 13.91 -8.72
N GLY A 188 0.77 14.31 -9.32
CA GLY A 188 0.99 14.19 -10.76
C GLY A 188 1.01 12.74 -11.25
N LEU A 189 1.62 11.83 -10.48
CA LEU A 189 1.55 10.40 -10.80
C LEU A 189 0.12 9.84 -10.69
N ALA A 190 -0.63 10.26 -9.66
CA ALA A 190 -2.00 9.85 -9.44
C ALA A 190 -2.93 10.32 -10.57
N SER A 191 -2.77 11.56 -11.05
CA SER A 191 -3.58 12.07 -12.17
C SER A 191 -3.39 11.27 -13.46
N LEU A 192 -2.22 10.66 -13.66
CA LEU A 192 -1.91 9.82 -14.82
C LEU A 192 -2.41 8.38 -14.68
N LEU A 193 -2.16 7.75 -13.54
CA LEU A 193 -2.37 6.31 -13.38
C LEU A 193 -3.77 5.96 -12.87
N ARG A 194 -4.36 6.81 -12.02
CA ARG A 194 -5.66 6.55 -11.41
C ARG A 194 -6.80 6.39 -12.42
N PRO A 195 -6.87 7.15 -13.53
CA PRO A 195 -7.88 6.94 -14.57
C PRO A 195 -7.71 5.62 -15.35
N LEU A 196 -6.51 5.04 -15.35
CA LEU A 196 -6.19 3.82 -16.11
C LEU A 196 -6.35 2.54 -15.27
N LEU A 197 -6.44 2.65 -13.95
CA LEU A 197 -6.51 1.54 -13.01
C LEU A 197 -7.91 1.41 -12.41
N THR A 198 -8.29 0.18 -12.04
CA THR A 198 -9.42 0.01 -11.12
C THR A 198 -9.08 0.63 -9.76
N THR A 199 -10.10 1.01 -8.99
CA THR A 199 -9.90 1.53 -7.62
C THR A 199 -9.06 0.57 -6.79
N SER A 200 -9.36 -0.73 -6.82
CA SER A 200 -8.59 -1.76 -6.08
C SER A 200 -7.10 -1.77 -6.47
N ASN A 201 -6.80 -1.74 -7.77
CA ASN A 201 -5.41 -1.78 -8.24
C ASN A 201 -4.66 -0.49 -7.93
N TRP A 202 -5.32 0.67 -8.00
CA TRP A 202 -4.73 1.94 -7.54
C TRP A 202 -4.32 1.87 -6.07
N GLU A 203 -5.22 1.38 -5.20
CA GLU A 203 -4.93 1.27 -3.76
C GLU A 203 -3.75 0.33 -3.46
N VAL A 204 -3.61 -0.75 -4.22
CA VAL A 204 -2.49 -1.69 -4.09
C VAL A 204 -1.18 -1.04 -4.57
N LEU A 205 -1.19 -0.40 -5.74
CA LEU A 205 -0.01 0.29 -6.28
C LEU A 205 0.47 1.41 -5.36
N PHE A 206 -0.44 2.33 -5.02
CA PHE A 206 -0.14 3.51 -4.23
C PHE A 206 0.33 3.13 -2.83
N GLY A 207 -0.32 2.12 -2.21
CA GLY A 207 0.14 1.56 -0.94
C GLY A 207 1.56 1.03 -1.03
N SER A 208 1.85 0.13 -1.99
CA SER A 208 3.19 -0.44 -2.16
C SER A 208 4.26 0.64 -2.39
N LEU A 209 3.95 1.67 -3.18
CA LEU A 209 4.85 2.82 -3.38
C LEU A 209 5.07 3.59 -2.08
N LEU A 210 4.01 3.86 -1.32
CA LEU A 210 4.09 4.60 -0.06
C LEU A 210 4.88 3.86 1.02
N ASP A 211 4.76 2.52 1.13
CA ASP A 211 5.57 1.73 2.06
C ASP A 211 7.06 1.87 1.76
N LYS A 212 7.41 1.77 0.47
CA LYS A 212 8.80 1.87 0.03
C LYS A 212 9.34 3.29 0.25
N LEU A 213 8.54 4.32 -0.04
CA LEU A 213 8.94 5.71 0.21
C LEU A 213 9.11 6.00 1.70
N SER A 214 8.16 5.55 2.54
CA SER A 214 8.22 5.70 3.99
C SER A 214 9.52 5.11 4.55
N ALA A 215 9.86 3.87 4.16
CA ALA A 215 11.10 3.22 4.57
C ALA A 215 12.37 3.96 4.10
N ARG A 216 12.34 4.55 2.89
CA ARG A 216 13.48 5.35 2.37
C ARG A 216 13.63 6.67 3.12
N LEU A 217 12.54 7.37 3.39
CA LEU A 217 12.53 8.60 4.17
C LEU A 217 13.04 8.33 5.59
N GLU A 218 12.55 7.28 6.24
CA GLU A 218 13.00 6.88 7.58
C GLU A 218 14.51 6.65 7.61
N GLY A 219 15.05 5.89 6.65
CA GLY A 219 16.48 5.63 6.55
C GLY A 219 17.34 6.87 6.21
N LEU A 220 16.80 7.86 5.51
CA LEU A 220 17.48 9.13 5.23
C LEU A 220 17.48 10.05 6.45
N LEU A 221 16.33 10.19 7.10
CA LEU A 221 16.15 11.03 8.30
C LEU A 221 16.94 10.46 9.48
N GLY A 222 16.98 9.14 9.64
CA GLY A 222 17.75 8.47 10.70
C GLY A 222 19.27 8.62 10.61
N ARG A 223 19.79 9.29 9.57
CA ARG A 223 21.22 9.59 9.40
C ARG A 223 21.55 11.07 9.63
N LYS A 224 20.56 11.88 10.00
CA LYS A 224 20.71 13.32 10.16
C LYS A 224 20.92 13.72 11.61
N SER A 225 21.38 14.95 11.79
CA SER A 225 21.47 15.61 13.09
C SER A 225 20.36 16.65 13.21
N PHE A 226 19.75 16.70 14.38
CA PHE A 226 18.61 17.56 14.69
C PHE A 226 18.94 18.45 15.90
N ASN A 227 18.37 19.65 15.90
CA ASN A 227 18.02 20.38 17.12
C ASN A 227 16.49 20.43 17.25
N GLN A 228 15.96 21.06 18.30
CA GLN A 228 14.51 21.12 18.54
C GLN A 228 13.74 21.74 17.35
N LEU A 229 14.24 22.86 16.79
CA LEU A 229 13.63 23.50 15.61
C LEU A 229 13.59 22.55 14.40
N GLY A 230 14.65 21.76 14.21
CA GLY A 230 14.66 20.69 13.21
C GLY A 230 13.60 19.62 13.45
N GLY A 231 13.40 19.20 14.71
CA GLY A 231 12.33 18.27 15.09
C GLY A 231 10.94 18.82 14.76
N LEU A 232 10.68 20.08 15.11
CA LEU A 232 9.42 20.77 14.80
C LEU A 232 9.21 20.92 13.28
N GLN A 233 10.27 21.21 12.52
CA GLN A 233 10.20 21.26 11.06
C GLN A 233 9.82 19.90 10.48
N LEU A 234 10.41 18.80 10.98
CA LEU A 234 10.06 17.46 10.54
C LEU A 234 8.61 17.10 10.88
N ASP A 235 8.10 17.47 12.06
CA ASP A 235 6.69 17.26 12.43
C ASP A 235 5.74 17.93 11.43
N ARG A 236 6.03 19.18 11.05
CA ARG A 236 5.27 19.88 10.02
C ARG A 236 5.30 19.18 8.67
N GLU A 237 6.47 18.76 8.22
CA GLU A 237 6.66 18.04 6.95
C GLU A 237 5.90 16.72 6.95
N VAL A 238 5.96 15.95 8.03
CA VAL A 238 5.21 14.69 8.19
C VAL A 238 3.70 14.94 8.18
N ARG A 239 3.21 16.01 8.82
CA ARG A 239 1.79 16.40 8.77
C ARG A 239 1.35 16.76 7.36
N LEU A 240 2.18 17.50 6.62
CA LEU A 240 1.93 17.84 5.22
C LEU A 240 1.85 16.59 4.36
N LEU A 241 2.75 15.62 4.56
CA LEU A 241 2.69 14.33 3.88
C LEU A 241 1.41 13.56 4.21
N ILE A 242 1.03 13.46 5.49
CA ILE A 242 -0.18 12.75 5.90
C ILE A 242 -1.43 13.38 5.25
N SER A 243 -1.52 14.71 5.23
CA SER A 243 -2.65 15.41 4.62
C SER A 243 -2.65 15.23 3.10
N GLY A 244 -1.56 15.61 2.43
CA GLY A 244 -1.50 15.64 0.97
C GLY A 244 -1.55 14.26 0.32
N LEU A 245 -0.95 13.24 0.94
CA LEU A 245 -1.03 11.87 0.44
C LEU A 245 -2.37 11.22 0.77
N GLY A 246 -3.04 11.65 1.84
CA GLY A 246 -4.38 11.19 2.21
C GLY A 246 -5.42 11.49 1.12
N ASP A 247 -5.30 12.61 0.42
CA ASP A 247 -6.22 13.00 -0.68
C ASP A 247 -6.08 12.11 -1.93
N LEU A 248 -4.97 11.36 -2.04
CA LEU A 248 -4.67 10.52 -3.21
C LEU A 248 -5.19 9.09 -3.10
N THR A 249 -5.69 8.67 -1.93
CA THR A 249 -6.10 7.28 -1.64
C THR A 249 -7.41 7.24 -0.87
N GLY A 250 -8.20 6.18 -1.06
CA GLY A 250 -9.36 5.90 -0.21
C GLY A 250 -9.00 5.23 1.13
N ARG A 251 -7.72 4.92 1.37
CA ARG A 251 -7.21 4.24 2.57
C ARG A 251 -6.48 5.22 3.48
N THR A 252 -6.43 4.92 4.78
CA THR A 252 -5.64 5.71 5.73
C THR A 252 -4.15 5.61 5.45
N VAL A 253 -3.47 6.76 5.37
CA VAL A 253 -2.00 6.86 5.23
C VAL A 253 -1.28 6.91 6.58
N ARG A 254 -2.00 7.20 7.67
CA ARG A 254 -1.41 7.44 9.00
C ARG A 254 -0.58 6.26 9.50
N ASP A 255 -1.06 5.03 9.29
CA ASP A 255 -0.35 3.83 9.75
C ASP A 255 0.99 3.63 9.03
N ARG A 256 1.03 3.93 7.72
CA ARG A 256 2.24 3.82 6.89
C ARG A 256 3.30 4.87 7.21
N LEU A 257 2.89 6.02 7.75
CA LEU A 257 3.74 7.13 8.17
C LEU A 257 3.88 7.21 9.71
N ALA A 258 3.40 6.21 10.44
CA ALA A 258 3.35 6.25 11.90
C ALA A 258 4.75 6.33 12.53
N ARG A 259 5.72 5.58 11.98
CA ARG A 259 7.11 5.61 12.46
C ARG A 259 7.76 6.98 12.25
N LEU A 260 7.57 7.59 11.08
CA LEU A 260 8.04 8.95 10.81
C LEU A 260 7.38 9.98 11.74
N SER A 261 6.09 9.82 12.02
CA SER A 261 5.36 10.68 12.97
C SER A 261 5.92 10.55 14.38
N GLN A 262 6.20 9.32 14.83
CA GLN A 262 6.81 9.07 16.14
C GLN A 262 8.24 9.60 16.23
N MET A 263 9.03 9.49 15.15
CA MET A 263 10.34 10.13 15.08
C MET A 263 10.23 11.65 15.23
N ALA A 264 9.28 12.28 14.53
CA ALA A 264 9.08 13.72 14.62
C ALA A 264 8.67 14.18 16.04
N VAL A 265 7.79 13.42 16.71
CA VAL A 265 7.44 13.66 18.12
C VAL A 265 8.68 13.59 19.00
N LEU A 266 9.46 12.51 18.92
CA LEU A 266 10.67 12.33 19.74
C LEU A 266 11.70 13.44 19.52
N LEU A 267 11.91 13.85 18.27
CA LEU A 267 12.87 14.88 17.91
C LEU A 267 12.38 16.29 18.27
N GLY A 268 11.07 16.48 18.44
CA GLY A 268 10.44 17.75 18.80
C GLY A 268 10.32 18.03 20.30
N LEU A 269 10.57 17.04 21.17
CA LEU A 269 10.49 17.20 22.63
C LEU A 269 11.42 18.31 23.12
N GLU A 270 11.02 19.02 24.18
CA GLU A 270 11.85 20.06 24.79
C GLU A 270 12.98 19.43 25.62
N SER A 271 12.68 18.31 26.28
CA SER A 271 13.59 17.57 27.16
C SER A 271 13.45 16.06 26.98
N VAL A 272 14.47 15.32 27.43
CA VAL A 272 14.50 13.85 27.32
C VAL A 272 13.50 13.22 28.30
N GLU A 273 13.25 13.89 29.43
CA GLU A 273 12.32 13.49 30.47
C GLU A 273 10.86 13.57 30.03
N GLU A 274 10.52 14.52 29.15
CA GLU A 274 9.16 14.68 28.57
C GLU A 274 8.68 13.40 27.88
N LEU A 275 9.60 12.56 27.37
CA LEU A 275 9.26 11.27 26.77
C LEU A 275 8.49 10.35 27.74
N LEU A 276 8.81 10.39 29.03
CA LEU A 276 8.22 9.49 30.01
C LEU A 276 6.71 9.71 30.14
N ASP A 277 6.24 10.95 29.94
CA ASP A 277 4.83 11.29 29.93
C ASP A 277 4.06 10.60 28.79
N TYR A 278 4.73 10.31 27.68
CA TYR A 278 4.17 9.59 26.53
C TYR A 278 4.46 8.08 26.56
N TRP A 279 5.52 7.66 27.26
CA TRP A 279 5.97 6.27 27.30
C TRP A 279 5.23 5.47 28.38
N ASP A 280 4.98 6.02 29.56
CA ASP A 280 4.35 5.29 30.69
C ASP A 280 2.81 5.23 30.60
N GLY A 281 2.21 5.72 29.51
CA GLY A 281 0.78 5.59 29.25
C GLY A 281 0.35 4.14 28.95
N PRO A 282 -0.95 3.79 29.02
CA PRO A 282 -1.47 2.43 28.80
C PRO A 282 -1.25 1.80 27.40
N GLY A 283 -0.33 2.34 26.59
CA GLY A 283 0.15 1.81 25.30
C GLY A 283 1.68 1.91 25.13
N GLY A 284 2.41 2.22 26.21
CA GLY A 284 3.87 2.18 26.29
C GLY A 284 4.44 0.80 26.01
N GLY A 285 5.61 0.73 25.37
CA GLY A 285 6.28 -0.48 24.88
C GLY A 285 6.71 -1.52 25.94
N GLY A 286 6.10 -1.54 27.12
CA GLY A 286 6.28 -2.54 28.16
C GLY A 286 5.46 -3.80 27.87
N ALA A 287 6.07 -4.80 27.24
CA ALA A 287 5.57 -6.16 27.28
C ALA A 287 5.66 -6.70 28.73
N GLY A 288 4.56 -6.62 29.49
CA GLY A 288 4.45 -7.30 30.78
C GLY A 288 3.39 -6.73 31.72
N GLY A 289 2.16 -7.24 31.66
CA GLY A 289 1.16 -6.97 32.70
C GLY A 289 -0.26 -7.33 32.27
N GLY A 290 -0.66 -8.58 32.44
CA GLY A 290 -2.07 -8.97 32.36
C GLY A 290 -2.88 -8.30 33.47
N GLY A 291 -3.78 -7.39 33.09
CA GLY A 291 -4.72 -6.74 33.99
C GLY A 291 -6.01 -6.42 33.27
N SER A 292 -7.03 -7.22 33.50
CA SER A 292 -8.38 -7.02 32.98
C SER A 292 -9.04 -5.81 33.66
N SER A 293 -9.60 -4.87 32.90
CA SER A 293 -10.80 -4.15 33.35
C SER A 293 -11.56 -3.48 32.21
N SER A 294 -12.87 -3.59 32.33
CA SER A 294 -13.97 -3.31 31.43
C SER A 294 -14.39 -1.84 31.31
N GLY A 295 -14.86 -1.47 30.11
CA GLY A 295 -16.09 -0.69 29.89
C GLY A 295 -16.02 0.85 29.92
N GLY A 296 -16.61 1.49 28.91
CA GLY A 296 -17.07 2.89 29.03
C GLY A 296 -17.13 3.69 27.72
N VAL A 297 -18.36 4.05 27.33
CA VAL A 297 -18.81 4.80 26.14
C VAL A 297 -18.49 6.32 26.17
N GLY A 298 -18.15 6.89 25.00
CA GLY A 298 -18.73 8.15 24.47
C GLY A 298 -18.08 9.51 24.79
N GLY A 299 -17.88 10.34 23.75
CA GLY A 299 -17.75 11.80 23.87
C GLY A 299 -16.99 12.49 22.73
N GLU A 300 -17.71 13.20 21.85
CA GLU A 300 -17.18 14.19 20.91
C GLU A 300 -16.80 15.50 21.64
N GLY A 301 -15.77 16.21 21.16
CA GLY A 301 -15.64 17.66 21.38
C GLY A 301 -14.21 18.19 21.59
N GLY A 302 -13.80 19.12 20.71
CA GLY A 302 -13.01 20.31 21.07
C GLY A 302 -11.49 20.15 21.27
N GLY A 303 -10.72 21.02 20.61
CA GLY A 303 -9.26 21.05 20.69
C GLY A 303 -8.70 21.60 22.01
N GLY A 304 -7.41 21.31 22.22
CA GLY A 304 -6.62 21.70 23.39
C GLY A 304 -5.73 20.53 23.82
N GLY A 305 -4.44 20.81 24.06
CA GLY A 305 -3.37 19.83 24.30
C GLY A 305 -3.81 18.59 25.08
N GLY A 306 -3.84 17.45 24.39
CA GLY A 306 -4.23 16.18 24.95
C GLY A 306 -3.06 15.23 24.92
N SER A 307 -2.57 14.88 26.11
CA SER A 307 -1.81 13.66 26.42
C SER A 307 -2.61 12.44 25.93
N GLY A 308 -2.56 12.18 24.63
CA GLY A 308 -3.10 10.98 24.01
C GLY A 308 -2.06 9.88 24.10
N VAL A 309 -2.46 8.71 24.59
CA VAL A 309 -1.60 7.53 24.65
C VAL A 309 -1.08 7.21 23.25
N ILE A 310 0.23 7.32 23.05
CA ILE A 310 0.88 6.99 21.78
C ILE A 310 1.01 5.46 21.71
N ASN A 311 0.45 4.85 20.68
CA ASN A 311 0.70 3.44 20.38
C ASN A 311 2.03 3.31 19.63
N TRP A 312 3.12 3.07 20.36
CA TRP A 312 4.47 3.07 19.82
C TRP A 312 4.69 1.94 18.80
N ARG A 313 5.24 2.30 17.64
CA ARG A 313 5.72 1.40 16.58
C ARG A 313 7.25 1.26 16.58
N LEU A 314 7.91 2.08 17.38
CA LEU A 314 9.34 2.05 17.64
C LEU A 314 9.58 1.22 18.92
N SER A 315 10.53 0.30 18.85
CA SER A 315 11.06 -0.40 20.02
C SER A 315 11.86 0.56 20.92
N PRO A 316 12.09 0.22 22.20
CA PRO A 316 12.93 1.03 23.09
C PRO A 316 14.31 1.36 22.49
N ALA A 317 14.92 0.40 21.79
CA ALA A 317 16.22 0.60 21.14
C ALA A 317 16.15 1.62 19.99
N GLU A 318 15.08 1.58 19.19
CA GLU A 318 14.84 2.53 18.10
C GLU A 318 14.54 3.92 18.65
N VAL A 319 13.76 4.03 19.74
CA VAL A 319 13.52 5.31 20.42
C VAL A 319 14.84 5.95 20.84
N ARG A 320 15.73 5.21 21.51
CA ARG A 320 17.07 5.71 21.87
C ARG A 320 17.88 6.10 20.63
N ALA A 321 17.82 5.31 19.56
CA ALA A 321 18.53 5.62 18.32
C ALA A 321 18.05 6.94 17.68
N VAL A 322 16.74 7.22 17.75
CA VAL A 322 16.15 8.48 17.28
C VAL A 322 16.53 9.64 18.19
N LEU A 323 16.45 9.49 19.51
CA LEU A 323 16.81 10.53 20.47
C LEU A 323 18.28 10.96 20.33
N VAL A 324 19.19 10.02 20.01
CA VAL A 324 20.61 10.33 19.78
C VAL A 324 20.84 11.23 18.56
N LEU A 325 19.85 11.36 17.67
CA LEU A 325 19.96 12.30 16.55
C LEU A 325 19.85 13.77 17.01
N ARG A 326 19.31 14.05 18.22
CA ARG A 326 19.34 15.37 18.85
C ARG A 326 20.72 15.65 19.42
N THR A 327 21.41 16.63 18.86
CA THR A 327 22.82 16.92 19.18
C THR A 327 23.01 17.72 20.48
N ASP A 328 21.93 18.30 20.98
CA ASP A 328 21.85 19.07 22.22
C ASP A 328 21.60 18.20 23.47
N TRP A 329 21.35 16.90 23.30
CA TRP A 329 21.16 15.97 24.42
C TRP A 329 22.37 15.07 24.66
N GLY A 330 22.66 14.83 25.94
CA GLY A 330 23.74 13.94 26.36
C GLY A 330 23.39 12.47 26.10
N ARG A 331 24.27 11.74 25.41
CA ARG A 331 24.09 10.31 25.11
C ARG A 331 23.89 9.47 26.37
N GLU A 332 24.57 9.81 27.46
CA GLU A 332 24.44 9.11 28.75
C GLU A 332 23.02 9.24 29.33
N ALA A 333 22.43 10.44 29.28
CA ALA A 333 21.07 10.70 29.73
C ALA A 333 20.04 9.87 28.92
N ILE A 334 20.20 9.85 27.58
CA ILE A 334 19.34 9.04 26.69
C ILE A 334 19.46 7.55 27.01
N MET A 335 20.67 7.04 27.29
CA MET A 335 20.89 5.63 27.61
C MET A 335 20.42 5.26 29.02
N ALA A 336 20.31 6.23 29.92
CA ALA A 336 19.80 6.05 31.28
C ALA A 336 18.26 6.01 31.37
N LEU A 337 17.53 6.42 30.33
CA LEU A 337 16.07 6.40 30.32
C LEU A 337 15.49 5.00 30.63
N PRO A 338 14.44 4.88 31.45
CA PRO A 338 13.74 3.62 31.71
C PRO A 338 12.67 3.34 30.64
N LEU A 339 13.09 2.97 29.42
CA LEU A 339 12.20 2.61 28.30
C LEU A 339 11.93 1.11 28.22
#